data_AF-A0A7W0MDD5-F1
#
_entry.id   AF-A0A7W0MDD5-F1
#
_cell.length_a   1.000
_cell.length_b   1.000
_cell.length_c   1.000
_cell.angle_alpha   90.00
_cell.angle_beta   90.00
_cell.angle_gamma   90.00
#
_symmetry.space_group_name_H-M   'P 1'
#
loop_
_entity.id
_entity.type
_entity.pdbx_description
1 polymer ?
#
loop_
_entity_poly.entity_id
_entity_poly.type
_entity_poly.pdbx_seq_one_letter_code
_entity_poly.pdbx_strand_id
1 'polypeptide(L)'
;MRGRLLIVLSFVVVLALLAGLNAVSYVRVEEQAELEIAPDRSTSNAGPTGVRALYEFLENANYRVARWRVSPAALLSAGQGRDRPATFVVIGPTRREYTEEDARQLLAWVSAGGRLVLIDRAPDARLLPTVENLRVEVAFAQTPPAELRADDVNAMTESATPLKPVQPTVLTGGVEQIAPSRFAGRVSLRPLSAEERKAEEERLKKESGQNVIADDEWFGAERQPPAPVASPPSEPDAPLEAAPMNVEPNESAASPTPVSGGVGPGRGLPSDAQDAGEQSENSEDEEATAGEDDAEEDKEAVPALAPVLHFADQRGGLVADYRHGAGRIVVLSDP
;
A
#
# COMPACT_ATOMS: atom_id res chain seq x y z
N MET A 1 26.09 68.47 27.81
CA MET A 1 26.18 67.06 28.26
C MET A 1 24.95 66.23 27.84
N ARG A 2 23.71 66.63 28.17
CA ARG A 2 22.45 65.87 27.90
C ARG A 2 22.36 65.20 26.51
N GLY A 3 22.73 65.89 25.41
CA GLY A 3 22.70 65.31 24.06
C GLY A 3 23.64 64.10 23.84
N ARG A 4 24.78 64.01 24.55
CA ARG A 4 25.68 62.84 24.46
C ARG A 4 25.08 61.60 25.16
N LEU A 5 24.27 61.81 26.20
CA LEU A 5 23.61 60.72 26.95
C LEU A 5 22.57 59.99 26.08
N LEU A 6 21.77 60.74 25.31
CA LEU A 6 20.74 60.17 24.43
C LEU A 6 21.33 59.28 23.33
N ILE A 7 22.48 59.65 22.76
CA ILE A 7 23.18 58.86 21.76
C ILE A 7 23.66 57.53 22.36
N VAL A 8 24.28 57.57 23.55
CA VAL A 8 24.73 56.34 24.24
C VAL A 8 23.56 55.43 24.60
N LEU A 9 22.45 56.00 25.11
CA LEU A 9 21.25 55.23 25.44
C LEU A 9 20.65 54.56 24.19
N SER A 10 20.54 55.29 23.07
CA SER A 10 20.07 54.74 21.80
C SER A 10 20.95 53.58 21.33
N PHE A 11 22.28 53.71 21.43
CA PHE A 11 23.21 52.64 21.06
C PHE A 11 23.02 51.39 21.92
N VAL A 12 22.88 51.55 23.24
CA VAL A 12 22.61 50.44 24.18
C VAL A 12 21.28 49.75 23.87
N VAL A 13 20.22 50.51 23.58
CA VAL A 13 18.90 49.95 23.23
C VAL A 13 18.96 49.16 21.92
N VAL A 14 19.64 49.67 20.89
CA VAL A 14 19.83 48.94 19.61
C VAL A 14 20.65 47.67 19.82
N LEU A 15 21.71 47.72 20.62
CA LEU A 15 22.57 46.56 20.90
C LEU A 15 21.81 45.49 21.70
N ALA A 16 20.99 45.89 22.67
CA ALA A 16 20.09 45.00 23.40
C ALA A 16 19.01 44.38 22.50
N LEU A 17 18.43 45.16 21.56
CA LEU A 17 17.47 44.66 20.57
C LEU A 17 18.11 43.62 19.64
N LEU A 18 19.32 43.89 19.12
CA LEU A 18 20.06 42.94 18.29
C LEU A 18 20.43 41.66 19.04
N ALA A 19 20.86 41.77 20.30
CA ALA A 19 21.14 40.60 21.14
C ALA A 19 19.86 39.78 21.42
N GLY A 20 18.74 40.43 21.73
CA GLY A 20 17.45 39.77 21.92
C GLY A 20 16.93 39.09 20.65
N LEU A 21 17.03 39.76 19.50
CA LEU A 21 16.60 39.18 18.21
C LEU A 21 17.46 37.98 17.81
N ASN A 22 18.78 38.05 18.04
CA ASN A 22 19.69 36.93 17.82
C ASN A 22 19.35 35.75 18.76
N ALA A 23 19.16 36.00 20.06
CA ALA A 23 18.79 34.97 21.02
C ALA A 23 17.46 34.26 20.67
N VAL A 24 16.44 34.99 20.22
CA VAL A 24 15.18 34.39 19.74
C VAL A 24 15.40 33.61 18.44
N SER A 25 16.23 34.10 17.53
CA SER A 25 16.56 33.42 16.27
C SER A 25 17.45 32.18 16.44
N TYR A 26 18.17 32.05 17.56
CA TYR A 26 19.08 30.94 17.81
C TYR A 26 18.43 29.73 18.48
N VAL A 27 17.17 29.84 18.93
CA VAL A 27 16.34 28.67 19.27
C VAL A 27 15.81 28.03 17.97
N ARG A 28 16.73 27.65 17.09
CA ARG A 28 16.49 26.51 16.22
C ARG A 28 16.46 25.32 17.16
N VAL A 29 15.28 24.74 17.33
CA VAL A 29 15.16 23.41 17.93
C VAL A 29 16.04 22.51 17.07
N GLU A 30 17.13 21.99 17.64
CA GLU A 30 17.84 20.88 17.03
C GLU A 30 16.81 19.75 16.91
N GLU A 31 16.40 19.44 15.68
CA GLU A 31 15.50 18.31 15.44
C GLU A 31 16.17 17.09 16.03
N GLN A 32 15.52 16.50 17.03
CA GLN A 32 16.05 15.32 17.72
C GLN A 32 16.26 14.25 16.67
N ALA A 33 17.50 13.75 16.57
CA ALA A 33 17.86 12.79 15.54
C ALA A 33 16.91 11.59 15.59
N GLU A 34 16.27 11.29 14.45
CA GLU A 34 15.26 10.25 14.40
C GLU A 34 15.87 8.88 14.70
N LEU A 35 15.21 8.15 15.60
CA LEU A 35 15.68 6.87 16.12
C LEU A 35 14.88 5.73 15.48
N GLU A 36 15.58 4.69 15.05
CA GLU A 36 14.98 3.57 14.32
C GLU A 36 14.02 2.72 15.18
N ILE A 37 14.07 2.88 16.50
CA ILE A 37 13.15 2.24 17.45
C ILE A 37 11.77 2.93 17.54
N ALA A 38 11.67 4.20 17.12
CA ALA A 38 10.44 4.99 17.15
C ALA A 38 10.28 5.88 15.89
N PRO A 39 10.19 5.25 14.69
CA PRO A 39 10.21 5.97 13.41
C PRO A 39 8.88 6.69 13.10
N ASP A 40 8.93 7.93 12.61
CA ASP A 40 7.74 8.63 12.07
C ASP A 40 7.67 8.43 10.55
N ARG A 41 7.16 7.26 10.15
CA ARG A 41 6.91 6.87 8.74
C ARG A 41 5.69 7.58 8.12
N SER A 42 5.40 8.81 8.52
CA SER A 42 4.32 9.61 7.93
C SER A 42 4.73 10.34 6.65
N THR A 43 3.76 10.55 5.78
CA THR A 43 3.90 11.37 4.56
C THR A 43 4.03 12.87 4.84
N SER A 44 4.07 13.28 6.11
CA SER A 44 4.39 14.64 6.55
C SER A 44 5.85 14.77 6.97
N ASN A 45 6.48 13.68 7.40
CA ASN A 45 7.85 13.68 7.88
C ASN A 45 8.86 13.69 6.71
N ALA A 46 9.77 14.66 6.73
CA ALA A 46 10.88 14.80 5.79
C ALA A 46 12.21 14.22 6.30
N GLY A 47 12.26 13.78 7.56
CA GLY A 47 13.44 13.19 8.18
C GLY A 47 13.72 11.76 7.71
N PRO A 48 14.79 11.13 8.24
CA PRO A 48 15.33 9.85 7.74
C PRO A 48 14.34 8.68 7.76
N THR A 49 13.38 8.67 8.70
CA THR A 49 12.33 7.63 8.79
C THR A 49 11.05 8.01 8.03
N GLY A 50 10.98 9.23 7.50
CA GLY A 50 9.80 9.81 6.88
C GLY A 50 9.60 9.42 5.43
N VAL A 51 8.33 9.36 5.00
CA VAL A 51 7.96 8.96 3.62
C VAL A 51 7.46 10.13 2.77
N ARG A 52 7.71 11.37 3.21
CA ARG A 52 7.36 12.57 2.44
C ARG A 52 8.09 12.64 1.10
N ALA A 53 9.37 12.28 1.05
CA ALA A 53 10.14 12.26 -0.20
C ALA A 53 9.53 11.30 -1.23
N LEU A 54 9.07 10.11 -0.80
CA LEU A 54 8.35 9.17 -1.66
C LEU A 54 7.00 9.72 -2.12
N TYR A 55 6.24 10.37 -1.22
CA TYR A 55 4.97 11.01 -1.56
C TYR A 55 5.15 12.10 -2.63
N GLU A 56 6.08 13.03 -2.42
CA GLU A 56 6.39 14.12 -3.34
C GLU A 56 6.96 13.59 -4.67
N PHE A 57 7.77 12.53 -4.66
CA PHE A 57 8.24 11.87 -5.87
C PHE A 57 7.08 11.31 -6.71
N LEU A 58 6.14 10.60 -6.09
CA LEU A 58 4.97 10.04 -6.78
C LEU A 58 4.05 11.14 -7.32
N GLU A 59 3.82 12.20 -6.55
CA GLU A 59 3.05 13.38 -6.97
C GLU A 59 3.69 14.07 -8.18
N ASN A 60 5.00 14.34 -8.13
CA ASN A 60 5.77 14.92 -9.24
C ASN A 60 5.85 14.02 -10.48
N ALA A 61 5.79 12.69 -10.29
CA ALA A 61 5.68 11.72 -11.38
C ALA A 61 4.27 11.61 -11.97
N ASN A 62 3.35 12.51 -11.60
CA ASN A 62 1.94 12.58 -12.04
C ASN A 62 1.07 11.39 -11.58
N TYR A 63 1.46 10.68 -10.51
CA TYR A 63 0.55 9.73 -9.87
C TYR A 63 -0.44 10.47 -8.96
N ARG A 64 -1.72 10.09 -9.04
CA ARG A 64 -2.75 10.60 -8.13
C ARG A 64 -2.61 9.95 -6.76
N VAL A 65 -1.75 10.52 -5.92
CA VAL A 65 -1.55 10.12 -4.52
C VAL A 65 -2.48 10.89 -3.58
N ALA A 66 -2.91 10.24 -2.50
CA ALA A 66 -3.73 10.85 -1.47
C ALA A 66 -3.40 10.25 -0.10
N ARG A 67 -3.43 11.09 0.94
CA ARG A 67 -3.26 10.65 2.34
C ARG A 67 -4.59 10.10 2.84
N TRP A 68 -4.72 8.78 2.95
CA TRP A 68 -5.95 8.15 3.43
C TRP A 68 -6.16 8.45 4.93
N ARG A 69 -7.34 8.99 5.27
CA ARG A 69 -7.70 9.43 6.64
C ARG A 69 -9.06 8.90 7.12
N VAL A 70 -9.69 8.03 6.34
CA VAL A 70 -11.00 7.42 6.63
C VAL A 70 -10.84 5.91 6.84
N SER A 71 -11.89 5.21 7.30
CA SER A 71 -11.85 3.75 7.44
C SER A 71 -11.63 3.04 6.09
N PRO A 72 -10.98 1.87 6.04
CA PRO A 72 -10.92 1.02 4.86
C PRO A 72 -12.27 0.66 4.24
N ALA A 73 -13.39 0.72 5.00
CA ALA A 73 -14.75 0.60 4.45
C ALA A 73 -14.97 1.49 3.21
N ALA A 74 -14.45 2.71 3.23
CA ALA A 74 -14.61 3.66 2.13
C ALA A 74 -13.85 3.25 0.85
N LEU A 75 -12.95 2.26 0.87
CA LEU A 75 -12.35 1.67 -0.33
C LEU A 75 -13.34 0.79 -1.12
N LEU A 76 -14.31 0.20 -0.43
CA LEU A 76 -15.41 -0.56 -1.03
C LEU A 76 -16.53 0.38 -1.51
N SER A 77 -16.79 1.47 -0.77
CA SER A 77 -17.80 2.48 -1.12
C SER A 77 -17.32 3.54 -2.12
N ALA A 78 -16.00 3.71 -2.31
CA ALA A 78 -15.44 4.51 -3.40
C ALA A 78 -15.84 3.85 -4.73
N GLY A 79 -16.89 4.40 -5.35
CA GLY A 79 -17.68 3.72 -6.38
C GLY A 79 -16.88 3.25 -7.60
N GLN A 80 -17.51 2.39 -8.40
CA GLN A 80 -16.96 1.89 -9.66
C GLN A 80 -16.68 3.05 -10.62
N GLY A 81 -15.45 3.56 -10.62
CA GLY A 81 -15.10 4.79 -11.32
C GLY A 81 -13.64 5.21 -11.10
N ARG A 82 -13.29 6.38 -11.63
CA ARG A 82 -11.91 6.90 -11.66
C ARG A 82 -11.34 7.31 -10.29
N ASP A 83 -12.17 7.30 -9.25
CA ASP A 83 -11.82 7.79 -7.91
C ASP A 83 -11.60 6.66 -6.89
N ARG A 84 -11.91 5.40 -7.25
CA ARG A 84 -11.50 4.23 -6.47
C ARG A 84 -9.97 4.10 -6.53
N PRO A 85 -9.26 4.08 -5.39
CA PRO A 85 -7.82 3.84 -5.39
C PRO A 85 -7.49 2.50 -6.05
N ALA A 86 -6.48 2.46 -6.91
CA ALA A 86 -5.97 1.23 -7.52
C ALA A 86 -4.90 0.55 -6.65
N THR A 87 -4.26 1.30 -5.74
CA THR A 87 -3.22 0.80 -4.85
C THR A 87 -3.35 1.48 -3.50
N PHE A 88 -3.23 0.70 -2.43
CA PHE A 88 -3.25 1.15 -1.05
C PHE A 88 -1.92 0.76 -0.41
N VAL A 89 -1.23 1.73 0.18
CA VAL A 89 0.11 1.54 0.75
C VAL A 89 0.07 1.78 2.25
N VAL A 90 0.54 0.81 3.03
CA VAL A 90 0.72 0.89 4.48
C VAL A 90 2.21 0.83 4.75
N ILE A 91 2.75 1.84 5.44
CA ILE A 91 4.18 1.91 5.76
C ILE A 91 4.35 2.02 7.27
N GLY A 92 4.95 0.99 7.86
CA GLY A 92 5.18 0.92 9.31
C GLY A 92 3.94 0.75 10.19
N PRO A 93 4.15 0.85 11.51
CA PRO A 93 3.06 0.79 12.48
C PRO A 93 2.11 1.98 12.32
N THR A 94 0.81 1.69 12.19
CA THR A 94 -0.23 2.71 12.10
C THR A 94 -0.56 3.29 13.46
N ARG A 95 -0.85 4.61 13.52
CA ARG A 95 -1.24 5.31 14.78
C ARG A 95 -2.53 4.77 15.42
N ARG A 96 -3.33 4.05 14.64
CA ARG A 96 -4.47 3.24 15.07
C ARG A 96 -4.24 1.85 14.50
N GLU A 97 -4.26 0.84 15.36
CA GLU A 97 -4.24 -0.57 14.96
C GLU A 97 -5.46 -0.91 14.09
N TYR A 98 -5.28 -1.86 13.18
CA TYR A 98 -6.40 -2.40 12.41
C TYR A 98 -7.31 -3.20 13.33
N THR A 99 -8.63 -2.99 13.21
CA THR A 99 -9.60 -3.94 13.77
C THR A 99 -9.76 -5.12 12.82
N GLU A 100 -10.33 -6.23 13.29
CA GLU A 100 -10.72 -7.36 12.41
C GLU A 100 -11.65 -6.90 11.27
N GLU A 101 -12.50 -5.90 11.54
CA GLU A 101 -13.38 -5.29 10.56
C GLU A 101 -12.60 -4.49 9.50
N ASP A 102 -11.69 -3.61 9.92
CA ASP A 102 -10.86 -2.82 9.00
C ASP A 102 -9.99 -3.74 8.11
N ALA A 103 -9.45 -4.82 8.68
CA ALA A 103 -8.67 -5.82 7.97
C ALA A 103 -9.51 -6.58 6.94
N ARG A 104 -10.68 -7.11 7.34
CA ARG A 104 -11.58 -7.83 6.43
C ARG A 104 -12.07 -6.95 5.27
N GLN A 105 -12.39 -5.68 5.54
CA GLN A 105 -12.80 -4.73 4.51
C GLN A 105 -11.66 -4.39 3.54
N LEU A 106 -10.44 -4.21 4.04
CA LEU A 106 -9.27 -3.96 3.20
C LEU A 106 -8.96 -5.18 2.31
N LEU A 107 -9.02 -6.40 2.88
CA LEU A 107 -8.83 -7.63 2.12
C LEU A 107 -9.96 -7.90 1.11
N ALA A 108 -11.21 -7.57 1.44
CA ALA A 108 -12.32 -7.60 0.49
C ALA A 108 -12.13 -6.60 -0.67
N TRP A 109 -11.53 -5.42 -0.42
CA TRP A 109 -11.17 -4.49 -1.48
C TRP A 109 -10.02 -5.03 -2.35
N VAL A 110 -9.05 -5.74 -1.77
CA VAL A 110 -8.00 -6.45 -2.52
C VAL A 110 -8.63 -7.57 -3.36
N SER A 111 -9.47 -8.43 -2.80
CA SER A 111 -10.10 -9.53 -3.53
C SER A 111 -10.97 -9.03 -4.68
N ALA A 112 -11.56 -7.84 -4.56
CA ALA A 112 -12.25 -7.09 -5.60
C ALA A 112 -11.30 -6.27 -6.54
N GLY A 113 -10.05 -6.71 -6.73
CA GLY A 113 -9.09 -6.18 -7.71
C GLY A 113 -8.12 -5.10 -7.20
N GLY A 114 -8.13 -4.77 -5.91
CA GLY A 114 -7.19 -3.81 -5.32
C GLY A 114 -5.75 -4.33 -5.22
N ARG A 115 -4.78 -3.42 -5.14
CA ARG A 115 -3.38 -3.75 -4.80
C ARG A 115 -3.01 -3.22 -3.42
N LEU A 116 -2.76 -4.11 -2.46
CA LEU A 116 -2.23 -3.75 -1.15
C LEU A 116 -0.70 -3.84 -1.18
N VAL A 117 -0.02 -2.81 -0.68
CA VAL A 117 1.43 -2.80 -0.47
C VAL A 117 1.70 -2.56 1.01
N LEU A 118 2.35 -3.51 1.66
CA LEU A 118 2.73 -3.47 3.06
C LEU A 118 4.25 -3.28 3.13
N ILE A 119 4.71 -2.20 3.76
CA ILE A 119 6.12 -1.86 3.92
C ILE A 119 6.41 -1.78 5.42
N ASP A 120 6.73 -2.91 6.05
CA ASP A 120 7.07 -2.96 7.48
C ASP A 120 7.84 -4.23 7.85
N ARG A 121 8.62 -4.18 8.92
CA ARG A 121 9.38 -5.33 9.46
C ARG A 121 8.49 -6.33 10.20
N ALA A 122 7.33 -5.89 10.68
CA ALA A 122 6.35 -6.68 11.40
C ALA A 122 4.91 -6.21 11.06
N PRO A 123 4.46 -6.36 9.80
CA PRO A 123 3.12 -5.95 9.39
C PRO A 123 2.04 -6.72 10.16
N ASP A 124 0.88 -6.10 10.35
CA ASP A 124 -0.25 -6.71 11.05
C ASP A 124 -0.66 -8.03 10.36
N ALA A 125 -0.61 -9.13 11.10
CA ALA A 125 -0.89 -10.46 10.58
C ALA A 125 -2.32 -10.60 10.01
N ARG A 126 -3.26 -9.74 10.42
CA ARG A 126 -4.64 -9.70 9.88
C ARG A 126 -4.69 -9.17 8.44
N LEU A 127 -3.63 -8.49 7.99
CA LEU A 127 -3.45 -8.05 6.60
C LEU A 127 -2.67 -9.06 5.73
N LEU A 128 -2.23 -10.18 6.31
CA LEU A 128 -1.53 -11.27 5.63
C LEU A 128 -2.44 -12.51 5.51
N PRO A 129 -3.39 -12.52 4.55
CA PRO A 129 -4.25 -13.68 4.36
C PRO A 129 -3.44 -14.89 3.89
N THR A 130 -3.94 -16.07 4.26
CA THR A 130 -3.58 -17.35 3.64
C THR A 130 -3.75 -17.27 2.12
N VAL A 131 -2.80 -17.85 1.38
CA VAL A 131 -2.88 -18.02 -0.08
C VAL A 131 -2.93 -19.51 -0.38
N GLU A 132 -4.07 -20.00 -0.86
CA GLU A 132 -4.32 -21.44 -1.05
C GLU A 132 -4.09 -22.23 0.25
N ASN A 133 -2.94 -22.92 0.34
CA ASN A 133 -2.49 -23.69 1.50
C ASN A 133 -1.20 -23.14 2.12
N LEU A 134 -0.77 -21.93 1.74
CA LEU A 134 0.43 -21.27 2.22
C LEU A 134 0.08 -20.11 3.17
N ARG A 135 0.73 -20.09 4.33
CA ARG A 135 0.76 -18.91 5.20
C ARG A 135 1.99 -18.07 4.86
N VAL A 136 1.74 -16.77 4.72
CA VAL A 136 2.79 -15.75 4.65
C VAL A 136 3.09 -15.29 6.08
N GLU A 137 4.33 -15.44 6.52
CA GLU A 137 4.78 -14.98 7.84
C GLU A 137 5.96 -14.02 7.66
N VAL A 138 6.06 -13.00 8.54
CA VAL A 138 7.19 -12.07 8.56
C VAL A 138 7.84 -12.11 9.92
N ALA A 139 9.09 -12.57 9.97
CA ALA A 139 9.87 -12.66 11.20
C ALA A 139 11.05 -11.67 11.16
N PHE A 140 11.09 -10.71 12.09
CA PHE A 140 12.26 -9.85 12.28
C PHE A 140 13.24 -10.51 13.25
N ALA A 141 14.52 -10.50 12.91
CA ALA A 141 15.54 -11.23 13.66
C ALA A 141 16.21 -10.42 14.78
N GLN A 142 16.17 -9.08 14.69
CA GLN A 142 16.87 -8.17 15.59
C GLN A 142 16.04 -6.91 15.78
N THR A 143 15.90 -6.46 17.02
CA THR A 143 15.33 -5.14 17.34
C THR A 143 16.44 -4.08 17.23
N PRO A 144 16.18 -2.92 16.59
CA PRO A 144 17.09 -1.78 16.61
C PRO A 144 17.45 -1.36 18.05
N PRO A 145 18.73 -1.09 18.37
CA PRO A 145 19.07 -0.53 19.68
C PRO A 145 18.55 0.90 19.79
N ALA A 146 18.19 1.32 21.02
CA ALA A 146 17.42 2.54 21.23
C ALA A 146 18.10 3.84 20.76
N GLU A 147 19.44 3.88 20.73
CA GLU A 147 20.23 5.02 20.27
C GLU A 147 20.63 4.95 18.78
N LEU A 148 20.15 3.94 18.04
CA LEU A 148 20.41 3.86 16.60
C LEU A 148 19.62 4.95 15.86
N ARG A 149 20.37 5.88 15.28
CA ARG A 149 19.84 6.88 14.37
C ARG A 149 19.49 6.24 13.02
N ALA A 150 18.36 6.64 12.45
CA ALA A 150 17.91 6.15 11.15
C ALA A 150 18.72 6.69 9.96
N ASP A 151 19.48 7.78 10.13
CA ASP A 151 20.39 8.32 9.10
C ASP A 151 21.77 7.64 9.06
N ASP A 152 22.12 6.79 10.03
CA ASP A 152 23.36 6.02 10.00
C ASP A 152 23.22 4.76 9.13
N VAL A 153 23.30 4.98 7.81
CA VAL A 153 23.26 3.91 6.80
C VAL A 153 24.29 2.81 7.09
N ASN A 154 25.48 3.16 7.59
CA ASN A 154 26.52 2.17 7.90
C ASN A 154 26.08 1.27 9.05
N ALA A 155 25.53 1.83 10.13
CA ALA A 155 24.99 1.06 11.25
C ALA A 155 23.68 0.32 10.91
N MET A 156 22.94 0.76 9.89
CA MET A 156 21.76 0.05 9.37
C MET A 156 22.14 -1.15 8.48
N THR A 157 23.18 -1.04 7.66
CA THR A 157 23.64 -2.11 6.76
C THR A 157 24.85 -2.89 7.28
N GLU A 158 25.25 -2.70 8.54
CA GLU A 158 26.41 -3.38 9.14
C GLU A 158 26.23 -4.91 9.05
N SER A 159 27.19 -5.59 8.41
CA SER A 159 27.15 -7.04 8.14
C SER A 159 25.98 -7.52 7.25
N ALA A 160 25.28 -6.62 6.55
CA ALA A 160 24.26 -7.01 5.58
C ALA A 160 24.89 -7.63 4.33
N THR A 161 24.50 -8.87 4.00
CA THR A 161 24.87 -9.51 2.73
C THR A 161 24.01 -8.93 1.59
N PRO A 162 24.61 -8.41 0.50
CA PRO A 162 23.85 -7.96 -0.66
C PRO A 162 23.00 -9.09 -1.26
N LEU A 163 21.73 -8.81 -1.52
CA LEU A 163 20.78 -9.75 -2.13
C LEU A 163 20.61 -9.42 -3.61
N LYS A 164 20.69 -10.45 -4.46
CA LYS A 164 20.33 -10.34 -5.89
C LYS A 164 18.86 -10.72 -6.09
N PRO A 165 18.21 -10.25 -7.17
CA PRO A 165 16.93 -10.78 -7.58
C PRO A 165 16.96 -12.31 -7.73
N VAL A 166 15.99 -13.00 -7.15
CA VAL A 166 15.78 -14.45 -7.34
C VAL A 166 15.26 -14.73 -8.76
N GLN A 167 14.45 -13.81 -9.28
CA GLN A 167 13.91 -13.87 -10.64
C GLN A 167 13.68 -12.46 -11.22
N PRO A 168 13.76 -12.29 -12.55
CA PRO A 168 13.43 -11.04 -13.22
C PRO A 168 11.91 -10.80 -13.19
N THR A 169 11.48 -9.68 -12.60
CA THR A 169 10.09 -9.24 -12.54
C THR A 169 10.01 -7.72 -12.73
N VAL A 170 8.80 -7.18 -12.83
CA VAL A 170 8.57 -5.72 -12.86
C VAL A 170 9.12 -5.01 -11.62
N LEU A 171 9.25 -5.71 -10.48
CA LEU A 171 9.81 -5.15 -9.23
C LEU A 171 11.34 -5.28 -9.13
N THR A 172 11.98 -6.11 -9.96
CA THR A 172 13.44 -6.33 -9.95
C THR A 172 14.14 -5.88 -11.24
N GLY A 173 13.38 -5.39 -12.22
CA GLY A 173 13.91 -4.87 -13.49
C GLY A 173 14.88 -3.72 -13.27
N GLY A 174 16.12 -3.87 -13.75
CA GLY A 174 17.19 -2.88 -13.59
C GLY A 174 17.89 -2.89 -12.22
N VAL A 175 17.51 -3.78 -11.30
CA VAL A 175 18.16 -3.92 -9.99
C VAL A 175 19.17 -5.09 -10.05
N GLU A 176 20.47 -4.79 -9.96
CA GLU A 176 21.49 -5.85 -9.90
C GLU A 176 21.52 -6.53 -8.52
N GLN A 177 21.50 -5.71 -7.46
CA GLN A 177 21.52 -6.15 -6.07
C GLN A 177 20.99 -5.05 -5.14
N ILE A 178 20.59 -5.43 -3.94
CA ILE A 178 20.20 -4.53 -2.85
C ILE A 178 20.97 -4.88 -1.57
N ALA A 179 21.23 -3.90 -0.71
CA ALA A 179 21.76 -4.13 0.63
C ALA A 179 20.62 -3.92 1.64
N PRO A 180 19.99 -4.98 2.18
CA PRO A 180 18.93 -4.84 3.17
C PRO A 180 19.49 -4.32 4.50
N SER A 181 18.66 -3.69 5.31
CA SER A 181 18.94 -3.45 6.72
C SER A 181 19.24 -4.77 7.44
N ARG A 182 20.15 -4.74 8.42
CA ARG A 182 20.35 -5.88 9.32
C ARG A 182 19.11 -6.19 10.18
N PHE A 183 18.25 -5.19 10.36
CA PHE A 183 16.99 -5.27 11.09
C PHE A 183 15.81 -5.73 10.22
N ALA A 184 15.99 -5.84 8.90
CA ALA A 184 14.94 -6.26 7.98
C ALA A 184 14.21 -7.53 8.44
N GLY A 185 12.88 -7.48 8.40
CA GLY A 185 12.05 -8.65 8.53
C GLY A 185 12.34 -9.66 7.43
N ARG A 186 11.96 -10.91 7.64
CA ARG A 186 12.11 -11.99 6.65
C ARG A 186 10.77 -12.62 6.39
N VAL A 187 10.33 -12.54 5.14
CA VAL A 187 9.10 -13.16 4.67
C VAL A 187 9.36 -14.64 4.40
N SER A 188 8.59 -15.51 5.04
CA SER A 188 8.59 -16.94 4.78
C SER A 188 7.21 -17.37 4.27
N LEU A 189 7.22 -18.42 3.45
CA LEU A 189 6.03 -19.09 2.94
C LEU A 189 6.07 -20.50 3.49
N ARG A 190 5.11 -20.86 4.36
CA ARG A 190 5.01 -22.21 4.90
C ARG A 190 3.67 -22.86 4.58
N PRO A 191 3.63 -24.16 4.26
CA PRO A 191 2.38 -24.91 4.22
C PRO A 191 1.64 -24.82 5.55
N LEU A 192 0.32 -24.65 5.48
CA LEU A 192 -0.55 -24.77 6.64
C LEU A 192 -0.53 -26.20 7.19
N SER A 193 -0.45 -26.32 8.52
CA SER A 193 -0.68 -27.58 9.19
C SER A 193 -2.10 -28.11 8.91
N ALA A 194 -2.35 -29.39 9.18
CA ALA A 194 -3.70 -29.95 9.05
C ALA A 194 -4.70 -29.28 10.02
N GLU A 195 -4.22 -28.89 11.21
CA GLU A 195 -5.01 -28.17 12.21
C GLU A 195 -5.33 -26.74 11.76
N GLU A 196 -4.35 -26.03 11.19
CA GLU A 196 -4.54 -24.68 10.66
C GLU A 196 -5.47 -24.66 9.44
N ARG A 197 -5.37 -25.65 8.54
CA ARG A 197 -6.32 -25.82 7.43
C ARG A 197 -7.74 -26.01 7.94
N LYS A 198 -7.94 -26.92 8.89
CA LYS A 198 -9.26 -27.15 9.50
C LYS A 198 -9.80 -25.89 10.18
N ALA A 199 -8.95 -25.15 10.90
CA ALA A 199 -9.33 -23.89 11.55
C ALA A 199 -9.71 -22.80 10.53
N GLU A 200 -9.00 -22.71 9.40
CA GLU A 200 -9.29 -21.77 8.32
C GLU A 200 -10.60 -22.14 7.59
N GLU A 201 -10.82 -23.43 7.30
CA GLU A 201 -12.10 -23.91 6.77
C GLU A 201 -13.27 -23.62 7.72
N GLU A 202 -13.10 -23.83 9.02
CA GLU A 202 -14.12 -23.48 10.02
C GLU A 202 -14.36 -21.98 10.13
N ARG A 203 -13.32 -21.14 9.89
CA ARG A 203 -13.46 -19.67 9.83
C ARG A 203 -14.25 -19.26 8.59
N LEU A 204 -13.86 -19.73 7.40
CA LEU A 204 -14.53 -19.45 6.14
C LEU A 204 -16.01 -19.90 6.17
N LYS A 205 -16.32 -21.07 6.75
CA LYS A 205 -17.70 -21.56 6.92
C LYS A 205 -18.54 -20.66 7.84
N LYS A 206 -17.95 -20.07 8.88
CA LYS A 206 -18.63 -19.09 9.76
C LYS A 206 -18.89 -17.79 9.01
N GLU A 207 -17.90 -17.28 8.27
CA GLU A 207 -18.02 -16.04 7.49
C GLU A 207 -19.04 -16.18 6.35
N SER A 208 -19.10 -17.33 5.66
CA SER A 208 -20.09 -17.58 4.60
C SER A 208 -21.49 -17.85 5.16
N GLY A 209 -21.60 -18.60 6.25
CA GLY A 209 -22.89 -19.00 6.83
C GLY A 209 -23.67 -17.85 7.49
N GLN A 210 -22.98 -16.79 7.93
CA GLN A 210 -23.61 -15.72 8.72
C GLN A 210 -24.41 -14.70 7.87
N ASN A 211 -24.37 -14.82 6.53
CA ASN A 211 -25.19 -14.01 5.61
C ASN A 211 -26.42 -14.76 5.03
N VAL A 212 -26.61 -16.04 5.35
CA VAL A 212 -27.87 -16.74 5.04
C VAL A 212 -28.86 -16.50 6.18
N ILE A 213 -29.36 -15.26 6.25
CA ILE A 213 -30.61 -15.01 6.97
C ILE A 213 -31.70 -15.77 6.21
N ALA A 214 -32.39 -16.68 6.89
CA ALA A 214 -33.49 -17.43 6.31
C ALA A 214 -34.68 -16.50 6.07
N ASP A 215 -34.80 -15.96 4.85
CA ASP A 215 -35.95 -15.18 4.37
C ASP A 215 -37.23 -16.04 4.17
N ASP A 216 -37.23 -17.29 4.63
CA ASP A 216 -38.34 -18.25 4.49
C ASP A 216 -39.53 -18.02 5.44
N GLU A 217 -39.44 -17.10 6.41
CA GLU A 217 -40.52 -16.85 7.40
C GLU A 217 -41.22 -15.47 7.30
N TRP A 218 -41.04 -14.69 6.21
CA TRP A 218 -41.72 -13.38 6.05
C TRP A 218 -42.69 -13.25 4.85
N PHE A 219 -43.33 -14.34 4.44
CA PHE A 219 -44.51 -14.31 3.53
C PHE A 219 -45.82 -14.64 4.26
N GLY A 220 -46.17 -13.82 5.27
CA GLY A 220 -47.43 -13.97 6.03
C GLY A 220 -48.09 -12.68 6.53
N ALA A 221 -47.40 -11.53 6.49
CA ALA A 221 -47.98 -10.25 6.91
C ALA A 221 -48.70 -9.55 5.75
N GLU A 222 -50.03 -9.62 5.76
CA GLU A 222 -50.91 -8.92 4.82
C GLU A 222 -50.59 -7.41 4.80
N ARG A 223 -50.16 -6.89 3.63
CA ARG A 223 -49.78 -5.48 3.50
C ARG A 223 -51.00 -4.59 3.67
N GLN A 224 -51.18 -4.05 4.88
CA GLN A 224 -52.15 -2.98 5.12
C GLN A 224 -51.87 -1.83 4.14
N PRO A 225 -52.88 -1.32 3.40
CA PRO A 225 -52.67 -0.25 2.44
C PRO A 225 -52.14 1.00 3.15
N PRO A 226 -51.14 1.70 2.59
CA PRO A 226 -50.58 2.89 3.23
C PRO A 226 -51.67 3.95 3.41
N ALA A 227 -51.72 4.51 4.62
CA ALA A 227 -52.60 5.64 4.90
C ALA A 227 -52.28 6.82 3.96
N PRO A 228 -53.28 7.60 3.52
CA PRO A 228 -53.06 8.74 2.64
C PRO A 228 -52.10 9.75 3.28
N VAL A 229 -50.96 9.97 2.63
CA VAL A 229 -49.95 10.93 3.07
C VAL A 229 -50.54 12.33 3.02
N ALA A 230 -50.61 13.00 4.17
CA ALA A 230 -51.02 14.40 4.22
C ALA A 230 -49.97 15.28 3.51
N SER A 231 -50.42 16.18 2.65
CA SER A 231 -49.54 17.08 1.90
C SER A 231 -48.65 17.91 2.85
N PRO A 232 -47.35 18.04 2.56
CA PRO A 232 -46.48 18.91 3.35
C PRO A 232 -46.90 20.38 3.17
N PRO A 233 -46.77 21.22 4.22
CA PRO A 233 -47.01 22.65 4.12
C PRO A 233 -45.92 23.32 3.25
N SER A 234 -46.33 24.27 2.41
CA SER A 234 -45.43 25.01 1.53
C SER A 234 -44.40 25.83 2.32
N GLU A 235 -43.11 25.59 2.10
CA GLU A 235 -42.06 26.48 2.59
C GLU A 235 -42.04 27.81 1.81
N PRO A 236 -41.79 28.96 2.48
CA PRO A 236 -41.72 30.26 1.82
C PRO A 236 -40.36 30.50 1.15
N ASP A 237 -40.39 31.21 0.01
CA ASP A 237 -39.21 31.56 -0.79
C ASP A 237 -38.13 32.31 0.01
N ALA A 238 -36.92 31.76 0.04
CA ALA A 238 -35.71 32.45 0.50
C ALA A 238 -34.98 33.09 -0.69
N PRO A 239 -34.45 34.33 -0.59
CA PRO A 239 -33.87 35.02 -1.74
C PRO A 239 -32.51 34.46 -2.19
N LEU A 240 -32.30 34.42 -3.50
CA LEU A 240 -31.00 34.18 -4.13
C LEU A 240 -30.03 35.32 -3.79
N GLU A 241 -28.99 35.02 -3.02
CA GLU A 241 -27.85 35.94 -2.82
C GLU A 241 -26.67 35.57 -3.75
N ALA A 242 -26.02 36.58 -4.32
CA ALA A 242 -25.23 36.43 -5.54
C ALA A 242 -23.73 36.14 -5.28
N ALA A 243 -23.13 35.35 -6.17
CA ALA A 243 -21.69 35.37 -6.42
C ALA A 243 -21.29 36.74 -7.02
N PRO A 244 -20.05 37.24 -6.85
CA PRO A 244 -18.90 36.62 -7.50
C PRO A 244 -17.56 36.70 -6.75
N MET A 245 -16.56 35.90 -7.16
CA MET A 245 -15.23 36.49 -7.32
C MET A 245 -14.39 35.83 -8.42
N ASN A 246 -13.85 36.72 -9.25
CA ASN A 246 -12.95 36.50 -10.37
C ASN A 246 -11.61 35.88 -9.91
N VAL A 247 -11.03 34.96 -10.66
CA VAL A 247 -9.62 34.54 -10.49
C VAL A 247 -8.93 34.62 -11.85
N GLU A 248 -7.94 35.49 -11.94
CA GLU A 248 -7.14 35.68 -13.16
C GLU A 248 -6.14 34.52 -13.34
N PRO A 249 -5.95 34.01 -14.58
CA PRO A 249 -4.89 33.05 -14.85
C PRO A 249 -3.55 33.76 -15.04
N ASN A 250 -2.58 33.47 -14.17
CA ASN A 250 -1.21 33.95 -14.34
C ASN A 250 -0.43 33.01 -15.27
N GLU A 251 -0.21 33.43 -16.52
CA GLU A 251 0.70 32.75 -17.45
C GLU A 251 2.16 33.03 -17.06
N SER A 252 2.96 31.99 -16.77
CA SER A 252 4.41 32.10 -16.88
C SER A 252 5.08 30.78 -17.24
N ALA A 253 5.74 30.81 -18.38
CA ALA A 253 6.44 29.71 -19.03
C ALA A 253 7.64 29.15 -18.24
N ALA A 254 7.94 27.85 -18.45
CA ALA A 254 9.22 27.41 -19.01
C ALA A 254 9.21 25.90 -19.31
N SER A 255 9.34 25.53 -20.59
CA SER A 255 9.54 24.12 -21.00
C SER A 255 11.03 23.85 -21.27
N PRO A 256 11.67 22.90 -20.57
CA PRO A 256 12.99 22.41 -20.96
C PRO A 256 12.89 21.40 -22.12
N THR A 257 13.70 21.61 -23.16
CA THR A 257 13.87 20.68 -24.29
C THR A 257 14.57 19.38 -23.87
N PRO A 258 14.10 18.19 -24.30
CA PRO A 258 14.85 16.95 -24.11
C PRO A 258 16.02 16.85 -25.10
N VAL A 259 17.21 16.54 -24.58
CA VAL A 259 18.40 16.23 -25.38
C VAL A 259 18.25 14.85 -26.01
N SER A 260 18.34 14.77 -27.33
CA SER A 260 18.38 13.52 -28.09
C SER A 260 19.84 13.11 -28.35
N GLY A 261 20.19 11.86 -28.04
CA GLY A 261 21.50 11.29 -28.38
C GLY A 261 21.67 9.87 -27.84
N GLY A 262 21.93 8.90 -28.72
CA GLY A 262 22.20 7.52 -28.31
C GLY A 262 21.75 6.42 -29.28
N VAL A 263 22.11 6.52 -30.57
CA VAL A 263 21.93 5.40 -31.52
C VAL A 263 23.07 4.39 -31.33
N GLY A 264 22.74 3.14 -31.04
CA GLY A 264 23.69 2.03 -30.94
C GLY A 264 23.09 0.69 -31.42
N PRO A 265 23.56 0.10 -32.53
CA PRO A 265 23.03 -1.16 -33.04
C PRO A 265 23.74 -2.37 -32.43
N GLY A 266 22.98 -3.30 -31.84
CA GLY A 266 23.49 -4.53 -31.22
C GLY A 266 22.68 -5.76 -31.66
N ARG A 267 22.84 -6.18 -32.92
CA ARG A 267 22.10 -7.30 -33.53
C ARG A 267 22.86 -8.61 -33.33
N GLY A 268 22.34 -9.51 -32.50
CA GLY A 268 22.95 -10.82 -32.22
C GLY A 268 21.92 -11.92 -32.14
N LEU A 269 21.66 -12.59 -33.27
CA LEU A 269 20.99 -13.88 -33.34
C LEU A 269 22.04 -14.99 -33.26
N PRO A 270 21.72 -16.10 -32.60
CA PRO A 270 22.04 -17.43 -33.09
C PRO A 270 20.75 -18.14 -33.51
N SER A 271 20.69 -18.55 -34.77
CA SER A 271 19.94 -19.75 -35.15
C SER A 271 20.73 -20.98 -34.70
N ASP A 272 20.04 -22.10 -34.45
CA ASP A 272 20.27 -23.39 -35.13
C ASP A 272 19.65 -24.55 -34.31
N ALA A 273 19.00 -25.50 -35.01
CA ALA A 273 18.81 -26.93 -34.63
C ALA A 273 17.98 -27.22 -33.32
N GLN A 274 17.42 -28.40 -33.00
CA GLN A 274 17.04 -29.68 -33.65
C GLN A 274 16.19 -30.49 -32.60
N ASP A 275 15.34 -31.47 -32.87
CA ASP A 275 14.79 -32.11 -34.10
C ASP A 275 13.45 -32.84 -33.75
N ALA A 276 13.07 -33.86 -34.54
CA ALA A 276 12.00 -34.86 -34.43
C ALA A 276 11.56 -35.41 -33.03
N GLY A 277 10.31 -35.87 -32.97
CA GLY A 277 9.75 -36.64 -31.84
C GLY A 277 8.24 -36.92 -31.92
N GLU A 278 7.84 -37.86 -32.80
CA GLU A 278 6.80 -38.90 -32.64
C GLU A 278 5.56 -38.59 -31.76
N GLN A 279 4.35 -38.45 -32.34
CA GLN A 279 3.42 -39.56 -32.65
C GLN A 279 3.10 -40.50 -31.47
N SER A 280 1.90 -40.33 -30.91
CA SER A 280 1.12 -41.41 -30.31
C SER A 280 -0.36 -41.09 -30.45
N GLU A 281 -0.99 -41.60 -31.51
CA GLU A 281 -2.44 -41.70 -31.58
C GLU A 281 -2.88 -42.71 -30.51
N ASN A 282 -3.92 -42.42 -29.74
CA ASN A 282 -4.65 -43.48 -29.04
C ASN A 282 -6.15 -43.18 -29.12
N SER A 283 -6.86 -44.16 -29.68
CA SER A 283 -8.25 -44.11 -30.09
C SER A 283 -9.22 -44.38 -28.94
N GLU A 284 -10.42 -43.82 -29.08
CA GLU A 284 -11.71 -44.46 -28.84
C GLU A 284 -11.95 -45.19 -27.50
N ASP A 285 -12.92 -44.68 -26.73
CA ASP A 285 -14.16 -45.43 -26.49
C ASP A 285 -15.29 -44.44 -26.14
N GLU A 286 -16.37 -44.44 -26.95
CA GLU A 286 -17.58 -43.66 -26.70
C GLU A 286 -18.53 -44.45 -25.77
N GLU A 287 -18.89 -43.90 -24.61
CA GLU A 287 -20.04 -44.39 -23.84
C GLU A 287 -21.07 -43.25 -23.68
N ALA A 288 -22.11 -43.29 -24.51
CA ALA A 288 -23.12 -42.24 -24.61
C ALA A 288 -24.17 -42.34 -23.48
N THR A 289 -23.86 -41.75 -22.32
CA THR A 289 -24.84 -41.52 -21.26
C THR A 289 -25.60 -40.21 -21.49
N ALA A 290 -26.84 -40.30 -21.97
CA ALA A 290 -27.77 -39.17 -22.00
C ALA A 290 -28.23 -38.83 -20.57
N GLY A 291 -27.49 -37.98 -19.89
CA GLY A 291 -27.89 -37.31 -18.64
C GLY A 291 -28.41 -35.90 -18.95
N GLU A 292 -29.33 -35.39 -18.12
CA GLU A 292 -30.01 -34.12 -18.35
C GLU A 292 -29.05 -32.92 -18.29
N ASP A 293 -29.15 -32.02 -19.28
CA ASP A 293 -28.29 -30.84 -19.47
C ASP A 293 -28.54 -29.73 -18.42
N ASP A 294 -28.25 -30.01 -17.15
CA ASP A 294 -27.90 -28.95 -16.20
C ASP A 294 -26.52 -28.42 -16.59
N ALA A 295 -26.52 -27.42 -17.48
CA ALA A 295 -25.33 -26.72 -17.93
C ALA A 295 -24.73 -25.88 -16.78
N GLU A 296 -24.06 -26.54 -15.84
CA GLU A 296 -23.10 -25.91 -14.95
C GLU A 296 -22.04 -25.25 -15.83
N GLU A 297 -22.14 -23.93 -15.95
CA GLU A 297 -21.21 -23.09 -16.70
C GLU A 297 -19.83 -23.22 -16.05
N ASP A 298 -19.00 -24.13 -16.60
CA ASP A 298 -17.63 -24.43 -16.18
C ASP A 298 -16.79 -23.14 -16.20
N LYS A 299 -16.82 -22.43 -15.08
CA LYS A 299 -15.99 -21.26 -14.85
C LYS A 299 -14.56 -21.74 -14.67
N GLU A 300 -13.84 -21.85 -15.79
CA GLU A 300 -12.41 -22.14 -15.86
C GLU A 300 -11.70 -21.40 -14.72
N ALA A 301 -11.28 -22.17 -13.71
CA ALA A 301 -10.66 -21.62 -12.53
C ALA A 301 -9.31 -21.04 -12.96
N VAL A 302 -9.24 -19.71 -13.11
CA VAL A 302 -8.03 -18.99 -13.53
C VAL A 302 -6.87 -19.48 -12.67
N PRO A 303 -5.82 -20.09 -13.26
CA PRO A 303 -4.80 -20.77 -12.49
C PRO A 303 -4.16 -19.80 -11.49
N ALA A 304 -4.18 -20.21 -10.22
CA ALA A 304 -3.63 -19.41 -9.14
C ALA A 304 -2.11 -19.28 -9.36
N LEU A 305 -1.62 -18.04 -9.36
CA LEU A 305 -0.20 -17.78 -9.51
C LEU A 305 0.45 -17.95 -8.14
N ALA A 306 1.37 -18.91 -8.05
CA ALA A 306 2.14 -19.16 -6.85
C ALA A 306 2.82 -17.87 -6.32
N PRO A 307 2.88 -17.67 -4.99
CA PRO A 307 3.60 -16.54 -4.40
C PRO A 307 5.05 -16.45 -4.87
N VAL A 308 5.50 -15.23 -5.18
CA VAL A 308 6.85 -14.93 -5.66
C VAL A 308 7.64 -14.25 -4.56
N LEU A 309 8.86 -14.74 -4.29
CA LEU A 309 9.87 -14.01 -3.51
C LEU A 309 10.86 -13.35 -4.48
N HIS A 310 10.98 -12.02 -4.44
CA HIS A 310 11.80 -11.28 -5.39
C HIS A 310 13.28 -11.20 -5.01
N PHE A 311 13.56 -11.06 -3.72
CA PHE A 311 14.89 -11.07 -3.13
C PHE A 311 14.84 -12.03 -1.95
N ALA A 312 15.75 -12.98 -1.85
CA ALA A 312 15.77 -13.95 -0.76
C ALA A 312 17.18 -14.47 -0.48
N ASP A 313 17.40 -14.92 0.75
CA ASP A 313 18.54 -15.71 1.17
C ASP A 313 18.08 -16.88 2.06
N GLN A 314 19.03 -17.55 2.73
CA GLN A 314 18.77 -18.67 3.64
C GLN A 314 17.89 -18.29 4.85
N ARG A 315 17.70 -17.00 5.15
CA ARG A 315 16.88 -16.49 6.25
C ARG A 315 15.44 -16.19 5.82
N GLY A 316 15.16 -16.18 4.51
CA GLY A 316 13.85 -15.87 3.93
C GLY A 316 13.89 -14.75 2.88
N GLY A 317 12.71 -14.41 2.36
CA GLY A 317 12.52 -13.31 1.42
C GLY A 317 12.55 -11.93 2.07
N LEU A 318 12.86 -10.90 1.28
CA LEU A 318 12.70 -9.49 1.65
C LEU A 318 11.44 -8.86 1.03
N VAL A 319 11.06 -9.34 -0.17
CA VAL A 319 9.86 -8.88 -0.87
C VAL A 319 9.09 -10.10 -1.36
N ALA A 320 7.84 -10.23 -0.92
CA ALA A 320 6.89 -11.22 -1.38
C ALA A 320 5.77 -10.55 -2.18
N ASP A 321 5.32 -11.19 -3.25
CA ASP A 321 4.21 -10.75 -4.10
C ASP A 321 3.31 -11.95 -4.40
N TYR A 322 2.02 -11.82 -4.07
CA TYR A 322 1.05 -12.90 -4.21
C TYR A 322 -0.35 -12.39 -4.55
N ARG A 323 -1.17 -13.26 -5.14
CA ARG A 323 -2.59 -12.96 -5.45
C ARG A 323 -3.47 -13.15 -4.21
N HIS A 324 -4.51 -12.33 -4.13
CA HIS A 324 -5.62 -12.52 -3.21
C HIS A 324 -6.91 -12.09 -3.93
N GLY A 325 -7.78 -13.04 -4.24
CA GLY A 325 -8.87 -12.85 -5.20
C GLY A 325 -8.37 -12.33 -6.55
N ALA A 326 -9.05 -11.32 -7.11
CA ALA A 326 -8.64 -10.64 -8.35
C ALA A 326 -7.49 -9.64 -8.13
N GLY A 327 -7.11 -9.34 -6.88
CA GLY A 327 -6.07 -8.38 -6.53
C GLY A 327 -4.71 -8.99 -6.22
N ARG A 328 -3.87 -8.17 -5.60
CA ARG A 328 -2.48 -8.50 -5.28
C ARG A 328 -2.05 -7.88 -3.95
N ILE A 329 -1.28 -8.62 -3.17
CA ILE A 329 -0.62 -8.15 -1.97
C ILE A 329 0.90 -8.21 -2.21
N VAL A 330 1.59 -7.11 -1.92
CA VAL A 330 3.05 -7.02 -1.93
C VAL A 330 3.50 -6.70 -0.52
N VAL A 331 4.44 -7.48 0.01
CA VAL A 331 5.02 -7.29 1.34
C VAL A 331 6.52 -7.02 1.16
N LEU A 332 6.96 -5.82 1.52
CA LEU A 332 8.37 -5.44 1.64
C LEU A 332 8.70 -5.39 3.14
N SER A 333 9.57 -6.29 3.59
CA SER A 333 9.88 -6.46 5.02
C SER A 333 11.00 -5.56 5.53
N ASP A 334 11.39 -4.55 4.75
CA ASP A 334 12.40 -3.56 5.11
C ASP A 334 11.96 -2.15 4.66
N PRO A 335 11.53 -1.29 5.62
CA PRO A 335 10.95 0.02 5.36
C PRO A 335 11.97 1.14 5.22
#